data_AF-A0A957QGP7-F1
#
_entry.id   AF-A0A957QGP7-F1
#
_cell.length_a   1.000
_cell.length_b   1.000
_cell.length_c   1.000
_cell.angle_alpha   90.00
_cell.angle_beta   90.00
_cell.angle_gamma   90.00
#
_symmetry.space_group_name_H-M   'P 1'
#
loop_
_entity.id
_entity.type
_entity.pdbx_description
1 polymer ?
#
loop_
_entity_poly.entity_id
_entity_poly.type
_entity_poly.pdbx_seq_one_letter_code
_entity_poly.pdbx_strand_id
1 'polypeptide(L)'
;GVTPNFHTQTNIIPFAVNVPIACAGVLVMPGDIIVADEDGVVCVPAKLAADLVKTASEHAEWEEFSRMRLSQGGDLRKYYPLREDARAEYEAWKKEQGK
;
A
#
# COMPACT_ATOMS: atom_id res chain seq x y z
N GLY A 1 9.32 -6.01 17.19
CA GLY A 1 10.03 -5.89 18.49
C GLY A 1 11.03 -7.02 18.61
N VAL A 2 12.07 -6.86 19.43
CA VAL A 2 13.04 -7.92 19.70
C VAL A 2 12.98 -8.30 21.17
N THR A 3 13.01 -9.60 21.46
CA THR A 3 13.13 -10.10 22.84
C THR A 3 14.44 -10.87 22.95
N PRO A 4 15.43 -10.34 23.68
CA PRO A 4 16.79 -10.92 23.70
C PRO A 4 16.87 -12.26 24.45
N ASN A 5 15.90 -12.59 25.31
CA ASN A 5 15.91 -13.78 26.16
C ASN A 5 15.02 -14.91 25.58
N PHE A 6 15.24 -15.31 24.32
CA PHE A 6 14.46 -16.41 23.72
C PHE A 6 14.63 -17.74 24.50
N HIS A 7 15.82 -17.97 25.08
CA HIS A 7 16.13 -19.20 25.82
C HIS A 7 15.32 -19.42 27.10
N THR A 8 14.61 -18.41 27.63
CA THR A 8 13.73 -18.56 28.80
C THR A 8 12.26 -18.77 28.44
N GLN A 9 11.88 -18.62 27.17
CA GLN A 9 10.51 -18.84 26.70
C GLN A 9 10.25 -20.32 26.40
N THR A 10 10.28 -21.16 27.44
CA THR A 10 10.05 -22.61 27.32
C THR A 10 8.60 -23.00 27.11
N ASN A 11 7.66 -22.06 27.26
CA ASN A 11 6.22 -22.33 27.26
C ASN A 11 5.51 -21.87 25.98
N ILE A 12 6.24 -21.37 24.97
CA ILE A 12 5.66 -21.00 23.67
C ILE A 12 5.79 -22.20 22.74
N ILE A 13 4.65 -22.78 22.39
CA ILE A 13 4.55 -23.91 21.45
C ILE A 13 3.60 -23.55 20.31
N PRO A 14 3.85 -24.01 19.07
CA PRO A 14 2.90 -23.85 17.99
C PRO A 14 1.56 -24.49 18.34
N PHE A 15 0.49 -23.72 18.32
CA PHE A 15 -0.85 -24.21 18.66
C PHE A 15 -1.61 -24.71 17.42
N ALA A 16 -1.57 -23.95 16.33
CA ALA A 16 -2.29 -24.26 15.09
C ALA A 16 -1.60 -23.62 13.86
N VAL A 17 -1.96 -24.09 12.68
CA VAL A 17 -1.51 -23.55 11.38
C VAL A 17 -2.71 -23.38 10.44
N ASN A 18 -2.66 -22.38 9.56
CA ASN A 18 -3.74 -22.08 8.60
C ASN A 18 -5.13 -21.92 9.25
N VAL A 19 -5.17 -21.26 10.42
CA VAL A 19 -6.42 -20.85 11.07
C VAL A 19 -6.53 -19.32 11.07
N PRO A 20 -7.76 -18.76 11.11
CA PRO A 20 -7.95 -17.33 11.29
C PRO A 20 -7.28 -16.83 12.58
N ILE A 21 -6.61 -15.69 12.51
CA ILE A 21 -5.99 -15.04 13.67
C ILE A 21 -6.40 -13.58 13.79
N ALA A 22 -6.36 -13.06 15.01
CA ALA A 22 -6.38 -11.63 15.27
C ALA A 22 -4.95 -11.14 15.50
N CYS A 23 -4.45 -10.24 14.65
CA CYS A 23 -3.11 -9.66 14.75
C CYS A 23 -3.21 -8.14 14.70
N ALA A 24 -2.71 -7.44 15.72
CA ALA A 24 -2.75 -5.97 15.82
C ALA A 24 -4.15 -5.35 15.61
N GLY A 25 -5.21 -6.05 16.06
CA GLY A 25 -6.60 -5.61 15.88
C GLY A 25 -7.22 -5.93 14.52
N VAL A 26 -6.50 -6.60 13.63
CA VAL A 26 -6.95 -6.99 12.29
C VAL A 26 -7.20 -8.50 12.23
N LEU A 27 -8.28 -8.91 11.58
CA LEU A 27 -8.55 -10.29 11.22
C LEU A 27 -7.68 -10.67 10.01
N VAL A 28 -6.86 -11.71 10.17
CA VAL A 28 -6.05 -12.28 9.08
C VAL A 28 -6.57 -13.68 8.80
N MET A 29 -7.02 -13.91 7.56
CA MET A 29 -7.47 -15.21 7.10
C MET A 29 -6.33 -15.94 6.39
N PRO A 30 -6.30 -17.29 6.45
CA PRO A 30 -5.38 -18.06 5.63
C PRO A 30 -5.56 -17.74 4.13
N GLY A 31 -4.48 -17.36 3.46
CA GLY A 31 -4.47 -16.99 2.05
C GLY A 31 -4.58 -15.49 1.77
N ASP A 32 -4.78 -14.65 2.78
CA ASP A 32 -4.67 -13.20 2.62
C ASP A 32 -3.22 -12.79 2.27
N ILE A 33 -3.10 -11.67 1.54
CA ILE A 33 -1.82 -11.15 1.07
C ILE A 33 -1.29 -10.18 2.12
N ILE A 34 -0.08 -10.42 2.60
CA ILE A 34 0.61 -9.52 3.54
C ILE A 34 1.65 -8.72 2.76
N VAL A 35 1.51 -7.39 2.76
CA VAL A 35 2.48 -6.45 2.19
C VAL A 35 3.18 -5.75 3.35
N ALA A 36 4.50 -5.73 3.34
CA ALA A 36 5.30 -5.13 4.41
C ALA A 36 6.49 -4.36 3.83
N ASP A 37 6.68 -3.13 4.29
CA ASP A 37 7.77 -2.24 3.95
C ASP A 37 8.28 -1.50 5.20
N GLU A 38 9.03 -0.40 5.00
CA GLU A 38 9.58 0.41 6.09
C GLU A 38 8.51 1.25 6.80
N ASP A 39 7.37 1.53 6.15
CA ASP A 39 6.26 2.30 6.71
C ASP A 39 5.35 1.41 7.58
N GLY A 40 5.24 0.12 7.24
CA GLY A 40 4.57 -0.85 8.08
C GLY A 40 4.12 -2.13 7.38
N VAL A 41 3.01 -2.69 7.86
CA VAL A 41 2.44 -3.95 7.37
C VAL A 41 0.95 -3.77 7.09
N VAL A 42 0.51 -4.21 5.91
CA VAL A 42 -0.89 -4.18 5.47
C VAL A 42 -1.35 -5.60 5.14
N CYS A 43 -2.53 -5.96 5.65
CA CYS A 43 -3.23 -7.20 5.30
C CYS A 43 -4.26 -6.91 4.21
N VAL A 44 -4.13 -7.56 3.06
CA VAL A 44 -5.05 -7.44 1.92
C VAL A 44 -5.85 -8.74 1.77
N PRO A 45 -7.18 -8.69 1.94
CA PRO A 45 -8.02 -9.85 1.70
C PRO A 45 -7.87 -10.36 0.27
N ALA A 46 -7.65 -11.66 0.08
CA ALA A 46 -7.37 -12.24 -1.24
C ALA A 46 -8.44 -11.90 -2.30
N LYS A 47 -9.71 -11.82 -1.86
CA LYS A 47 -10.85 -11.49 -2.73
C LYS A 47 -10.84 -10.05 -3.25
N LEU A 48 -10.19 -9.12 -2.54
CA LEU A 48 -10.11 -7.71 -2.90
C LEU A 48 -8.85 -7.37 -3.67
N ALA A 49 -7.91 -8.31 -3.80
CA ALA A 49 -6.60 -8.06 -4.38
C ALA A 49 -6.66 -7.49 -5.80
N ALA A 50 -7.56 -8.00 -6.66
CA ALA A 50 -7.68 -7.55 -8.04
C ALA A 50 -8.15 -6.09 -8.13
N ASP A 51 -9.17 -5.71 -7.37
CA ASP A 51 -9.72 -4.35 -7.33
C ASP A 51 -8.72 -3.37 -6.69
N LEU A 52 -8.02 -3.84 -5.66
CA LEU A 52 -6.98 -3.06 -4.98
C LEU A 52 -5.80 -2.78 -5.93
N VAL A 53 -5.32 -3.76 -6.69
CA VAL A 53 -4.23 -3.56 -7.66
C VAL A 53 -4.62 -2.54 -8.72
N LYS A 54 -5.84 -2.59 -9.24
CA LYS A 54 -6.32 -1.61 -10.22
C LYS A 54 -6.29 -0.19 -9.64
N THR A 55 -6.91 -0.02 -8.47
CA THR A 55 -7.00 1.29 -7.81
C THR A 55 -5.62 1.82 -7.41
N ALA A 56 -4.79 0.98 -6.79
CA ALA A 56 -3.44 1.34 -6.38
C ALA A 56 -2.54 1.71 -7.57
N SER A 57 -2.69 1.02 -8.70
CA SER A 57 -1.93 1.32 -9.92
C SER A 57 -2.31 2.70 -10.49
N GLU A 58 -3.60 3.02 -10.53
CA GLU A 58 -4.07 4.35 -10.95
C GLU A 58 -3.54 5.46 -10.02
N HIS A 59 -3.55 5.22 -8.70
CA HIS A 59 -2.99 6.13 -7.71
C HIS A 59 -1.46 6.31 -7.87
N ALA A 60 -0.72 5.23 -8.08
CA ALA A 60 0.73 5.29 -8.27
C ALA A 60 1.13 6.09 -9.51
N GLU A 61 0.40 5.93 -10.63
CA GLU A 61 0.60 6.72 -11.85
C GLU A 61 0.35 8.21 -11.61
N TRP A 62 -0.73 8.54 -10.89
CA TRP A 62 -1.02 9.92 -10.54
C TRP A 62 0.08 10.50 -9.61
N GLU A 63 0.53 9.76 -8.61
CA GLU A 63 1.63 10.21 -7.74
C GLU A 63 2.94 10.48 -8.49
N GLU A 64 3.26 9.67 -9.50
CA GLU A 64 4.42 9.90 -10.37
C GLU A 64 4.32 11.24 -11.10
N PHE A 65 3.17 11.51 -11.72
CA PHE A 65 2.92 12.79 -12.39
C PHE A 65 3.00 13.97 -11.41
N SER A 66 2.37 13.85 -10.24
CA SER A 66 2.41 14.90 -9.22
C SER A 66 3.84 15.14 -8.74
N ARG A 67 4.62 14.09 -8.48
CA ARG A 67 6.02 14.20 -8.08
C ARG A 67 6.87 14.93 -9.14
N MET A 68 6.66 14.61 -10.42
CA MET A 68 7.32 15.29 -11.53
C MET A 68 6.95 16.78 -11.60
N ARG A 69 5.67 17.12 -11.42
CA ARG A 69 5.23 18.53 -11.46
C ARG A 69 5.74 19.33 -10.27
N LEU A 70 5.78 18.73 -9.09
CA LEU A 70 6.31 19.37 -7.89
C LEU A 70 7.83 19.61 -8.01
N SER A 71 8.59 18.67 -8.59
CA SER A 71 10.03 18.87 -8.81
C SER A 71 10.34 19.97 -9.84
N GLN A 72 9.41 20.26 -10.75
CA GLN A 72 9.48 21.37 -11.70
C GLN A 72 9.06 22.74 -11.10
N GLY A 73 8.75 22.79 -9.80
CA GLY A 73 8.30 24.01 -9.12
C GLY A 73 6.79 24.26 -9.18
N GLY A 74 6.00 23.23 -9.50
CA GLY A 74 4.54 23.28 -9.47
C GLY A 74 3.98 23.50 -8.05
N ASP A 75 2.81 24.13 -7.96
CA ASP A 75 2.14 24.40 -6.68
C ASP A 75 1.65 23.10 -6.01
N LEU A 76 1.99 22.92 -4.73
CA LEU A 76 1.63 21.72 -3.95
C LEU A 76 0.12 21.48 -3.89
N ARG A 77 -0.67 22.53 -3.70
CA ARG A 77 -2.13 22.42 -3.55
C ARG A 77 -2.83 22.12 -4.87
N LYS A 78 -2.16 22.37 -6.00
CA LYS A 78 -2.67 22.02 -7.32
C LYS A 78 -2.48 20.54 -7.64
N TYR A 79 -1.32 19.99 -7.30
CA TYR A 79 -0.95 18.62 -7.69
C TYR A 79 -1.15 17.56 -6.60
N TYR A 80 -1.34 17.92 -5.33
CA TYR A 80 -1.54 16.94 -4.25
C TYR A 80 -2.56 17.43 -3.19
N PRO A 81 -3.80 16.88 -3.16
CA PRO A 81 -4.40 15.93 -4.10
C PRO A 81 -4.59 16.52 -5.51
N LEU A 82 -4.74 15.70 -6.56
CA LEU A 82 -4.95 16.18 -7.92
C LEU A 82 -6.25 16.96 -7.98
N ARG A 83 -6.15 18.27 -8.16
CA ARG A 83 -7.34 19.09 -8.38
C ARG A 83 -7.82 18.93 -9.82
N GLU A 84 -9.10 19.22 -10.04
CA GLU A 84 -9.74 19.09 -11.36
C GLU A 84 -9.05 19.92 -12.45
N ASP A 85 -8.48 21.08 -12.09
CA ASP A 85 -7.73 21.96 -13.01
C ASP A 85 -6.42 21.33 -13.49
N ALA A 86 -5.78 20.47 -12.70
CA ALA A 86 -4.57 19.72 -13.05
C ALA A 86 -4.87 18.40 -13.79
N ARG A 87 -6.14 17.97 -13.84
CA ARG A 87 -6.53 16.68 -14.40
C ARG A 87 -6.33 16.61 -15.91
N ALA A 88 -6.58 17.72 -16.62
CA ALA A 88 -6.32 17.81 -18.06
C ALA A 88 -4.83 17.64 -18.39
N GLU A 89 -3.95 18.17 -17.54
CA GLU A 89 -2.50 18.01 -17.70
C GLU A 89 -2.05 16.58 -17.42
N TYR A 90 -2.63 15.94 -16.40
CA TYR A 90 -2.40 14.53 -16.11
C TYR A 90 -2.84 13.62 -17.26
N GLU A 91 -4.02 13.85 -17.85
CA GLU A 91 -4.51 13.08 -18.99
C GLU A 91 -3.64 13.25 -20.25
N ALA A 92 -3.12 14.46 -20.49
CA ALA A 92 -2.17 14.71 -21.57
C ALA A 92 -0.85 13.94 -21.35
N TRP A 93 -0.30 14.03 -20.13
CA TRP A 93 0.89 13.28 -19.74
C TRP A 93 0.70 11.77 -19.85
N LYS A 94 -0.46 11.25 -19.44
CA LYS A 94 -0.79 9.83 -19.53
C LYS A 94 -0.80 9.34 -20.98
N LYS A 95 -1.40 10.12 -21.89
CA LYS A 95 -1.40 9.84 -23.33
C LYS A 95 0.00 9.85 -23.94
N GLU A 96 0.87 10.77 -23.52
CA GLU A 96 2.26 10.83 -23.99
C GLU A 96 3.10 9.63 -23.54
N GLN A 97 2.82 9.07 -22.36
CA GLN A 97 3.46 7.86 -21.83
C GLN A 97 2.97 6.56 -22.50
N GLY A 98 2.02 6.64 -23.45
CA GLY A 98 1.52 5.48 -24.20
C GLY A 98 0.68 4.51 -23.36
N LYS A 99 0.04 5.01 -22.30
CA LYS A 99 -0.92 4.26 -21.46
C LYS A 99 -2.36 4.69 -21.72
#